data_AF-A0A936ET60-F1
#
_entry.id   AF-A0A936ET60-F1
#
_cell.length_a   1.000
_cell.length_b   1.000
_cell.length_c   1.000
_cell.angle_alpha   90.00
_cell.angle_beta   90.00
_cell.angle_gamma   90.00
#
_symmetry.space_group_name_H-M   'P 1'
#
loop_
_entity.id
_entity.type
_entity.pdbx_description
1 polymer ?
#
loop_
_entity_poly.entity_id
_entity_poly.type
_entity_poly.pdbx_seq_one_letter_code
_entity_poly.pdbx_strand_id
1 'polypeptide(L)'
;MLARVAIPAASAAKPRMGHNATFAAAVGAALRADGRLALAQLNATNAADLCARDRQLWACMLERLAMPFVPHTAALTAAPRALLSAYQAYWHRHLTQAPPLADNETLLLADVNAVLATERQEAAATLSASEPALKSIFMSQGLHALLGRTSPLLELMLWSTEETQRYPVLLAESRVDVSVVFLHGFASLGWAGYATCNRHHSGGWATDDALYAVSQAYDRASENFRVSYLVHEGQHVSDYRRFPGLPQSVLEYRAKLAELCAATETIGSLLHRFGANTSVNPDLPHAFANRLVIDNLSASLGIERSALPDWRSFTPGQVNEAARTLLQRDSDGRVAVADRP
;
A
#
# COMPACT_ATOMS: atom_id res chain seq x y z
N MET A 1 -13.19 10.74 -7.50
CA MET A 1 -13.26 9.29 -7.22
C MET A 1 -12.02 8.94 -6.42
N LEU A 2 -12.12 8.76 -5.10
CA LEU A 2 -10.95 8.48 -4.26
C LEU A 2 -10.59 7.00 -4.42
N ALA A 3 -9.55 6.71 -5.19
CA ALA A 3 -8.96 5.37 -5.22
C ALA A 3 -8.54 5.00 -3.80
N ARG A 4 -9.03 3.88 -3.28
CA ARG A 4 -8.59 3.37 -1.99
C ARG A 4 -7.32 2.58 -2.22
N VAL A 5 -6.19 3.24 -1.98
CA VAL A 5 -4.87 2.64 -2.15
C VAL A 5 -4.72 1.52 -1.13
N ALA A 6 -4.80 0.28 -1.61
CA ALA A 6 -4.41 -0.89 -0.85
C ALA A 6 -2.88 -0.86 -0.81
N ILE A 7 -2.33 -0.27 0.24
CA ILE A 7 -0.90 -0.42 0.47
C ILE A 7 -0.70 -1.94 0.57
N PRO A 8 0.09 -2.55 -0.33
CA PRO A 8 0.39 -3.97 -0.25
C PRO A 8 0.94 -4.12 1.16
N ALA A 9 0.57 -5.21 1.83
CA ALA A 9 1.47 -5.70 2.84
C ALA A 9 2.83 -5.75 2.16
N ALA A 10 3.72 -4.80 2.50
CA ALA A 10 5.05 -4.71 1.93
C ALA A 10 5.55 -6.14 1.93
N SER A 11 5.86 -6.70 0.75
CA SER A 11 6.25 -8.10 0.61
C SER A 11 7.27 -8.35 1.69
N ALA A 12 6.84 -8.96 2.78
CA ALA A 12 7.66 -9.16 3.94
C ALA A 12 8.56 -10.30 3.51
N ALA A 13 9.69 -9.92 2.93
CA ALA A 13 10.87 -10.76 2.98
C ALA A 13 10.91 -11.27 4.42
N LYS A 14 10.96 -12.61 4.57
CA LYS A 14 11.16 -13.31 5.84
C LYS A 14 11.97 -12.42 6.79
N PRO A 15 11.61 -12.26 8.08
CA PRO A 15 12.45 -11.52 9.01
C PRO A 15 13.81 -12.22 9.05
N ARG A 16 14.74 -11.69 8.25
CA ARG A 16 16.11 -12.16 8.14
C ARG A 16 16.84 -11.53 9.32
N MET A 17 17.58 -12.34 10.07
CA MET A 17 18.59 -11.85 11.00
C MET A 17 19.39 -10.73 10.30
N GLY A 18 19.40 -9.53 10.90
CA GLY A 18 20.05 -8.34 10.33
C GLY A 18 19.17 -7.11 10.10
N HIS A 19 17.92 -7.08 10.58
CA HIS A 19 17.11 -5.85 10.53
C HIS A 19 17.65 -4.83 11.54
N ASN A 20 18.45 -3.87 11.06
CA ASN A 20 18.89 -2.73 11.85
C ASN A 20 17.67 -1.83 12.13
N ALA A 21 17.25 -1.73 13.39
CA ALA A 21 16.06 -0.99 13.80
C ALA A 21 16.11 0.50 13.38
N THR A 22 17.30 1.11 13.42
CA THR A 22 17.52 2.49 12.98
C THR A 22 17.26 2.63 11.48
N PHE A 23 17.75 1.68 10.67
CA PHE A 23 17.50 1.68 9.23
C PHE A 23 16.01 1.48 8.89
N ALA A 24 15.34 0.56 9.60
CA ALA A 24 13.91 0.35 9.44
C ALA A 24 13.10 1.61 9.80
N ALA A 25 13.52 2.34 10.84
CA ALA A 25 12.92 3.61 11.20
C ALA A 25 13.11 4.66 10.10
N ALA A 26 14.30 4.72 9.48
CA ALA A 26 14.61 5.61 8.35
C ALA A 26 13.66 5.38 7.17
N VAL A 27 13.45 4.12 6.78
CA VAL A 27 12.48 3.74 5.74
C VAL A 27 11.07 4.18 6.13
N GLY A 28 10.67 3.92 7.38
CA GLY A 28 9.36 4.33 7.89
C GLY A 28 9.15 5.86 7.88
N ALA A 29 10.17 6.65 8.21
CA ALA A 29 10.12 8.11 8.16
C ALA A 29 9.97 8.61 6.71
N ALA A 30 10.73 8.05 5.76
CA ALA A 30 10.60 8.38 4.35
C ALA A 30 9.20 8.09 3.80
N LEU A 31 8.59 6.97 4.20
CA LEU A 31 7.21 6.59 3.85
C LEU A 31 6.12 7.43 4.57
N ARG A 32 6.49 8.31 5.50
CA ARG A 32 5.61 9.36 6.03
C ARG A 32 5.91 10.74 5.44
N ALA A 33 6.75 10.77 4.40
CA ALA A 33 7.32 11.97 3.79
C ALA A 33 8.12 12.87 4.77
N ASP A 34 8.58 12.32 5.89
CA ASP A 34 9.47 13.01 6.83
C ASP A 34 10.93 12.75 6.44
N GLY A 35 11.38 13.43 5.38
CA GLY A 35 12.70 13.21 4.84
C GLY A 35 13.83 13.73 5.73
N ARG A 36 13.57 14.70 6.61
CA ARG A 36 14.54 15.18 7.62
C ARG A 36 14.83 14.09 8.66
N LEU A 37 13.79 13.49 9.23
CA LEU A 37 13.95 12.37 10.16
C LEU A 37 14.58 11.16 9.46
N ALA A 38 14.14 10.85 8.23
CA ALA A 38 14.72 9.77 7.45
C ALA A 38 16.22 9.96 7.24
N LEU A 39 16.66 11.16 6.80
CA LEU A 39 18.07 11.46 6.61
C LEU A 39 18.89 11.37 7.91
N ALA A 40 18.35 11.86 9.03
CA ALA A 40 19.00 11.74 10.33
C ALA A 40 19.20 10.26 10.73
N GLN A 41 18.20 9.41 10.53
CA GLN A 41 18.27 7.98 10.82
C GLN A 41 19.18 7.22 9.85
N LEU A 42 19.22 7.61 8.57
CA LEU A 42 20.18 7.06 7.60
C LEU A 42 21.62 7.36 8.03
N ASN A 43 21.91 8.60 8.45
CA ASN A 43 23.24 8.99 8.94
C ASN A 43 23.63 8.28 10.24
N ALA A 44 22.65 7.95 11.10
CA ALA A 44 22.87 7.18 12.32
C ALA A 44 22.98 5.66 12.07
N THR A 45 22.68 5.19 10.86
CA THR A 45 22.76 3.77 10.52
C THR A 45 24.20 3.40 10.15
N ASN A 46 24.78 2.44 10.88
CA ASN A 46 26.04 1.84 10.49
C ASN A 46 25.84 0.87 9.31
N ALA A 47 26.29 1.28 8.13
CA ALA A 47 26.15 0.48 6.91
C ALA A 47 26.77 -0.91 7.04
N ALA A 48 27.81 -1.10 7.86
CA ALA A 48 28.46 -2.39 8.09
C ALA A 48 27.48 -3.46 8.62
N ASP A 49 26.49 -3.05 9.40
CA ASP A 49 25.51 -3.92 10.04
C ASP A 49 24.35 -4.32 9.10
N LEU A 50 24.31 -3.74 7.89
CA LEU A 50 23.26 -4.00 6.91
C LEU A 50 23.60 -5.18 6.00
N CYS A 51 22.60 -5.99 5.67
CA CYS A 51 22.73 -6.97 4.60
C CYS A 51 22.94 -6.26 3.24
N ALA A 52 23.42 -6.98 2.22
CA ALA A 52 23.74 -6.38 0.92
C ALA A 52 22.56 -5.61 0.28
N ARG A 53 21.33 -6.15 0.40
CA ARG A 53 20.12 -5.52 -0.13
C ARG A 53 19.80 -4.21 0.60
N ASP A 54 19.84 -4.24 1.93
CA ASP A 54 19.52 -3.06 2.75
C ASP A 54 20.59 -1.99 2.60
N ARG A 55 21.85 -2.38 2.44
CA ARG A 55 22.95 -1.46 2.16
C ARG A 55 22.80 -0.73 0.84
N GLN A 56 22.31 -1.41 -0.20
CA GLN A 56 21.99 -0.77 -1.49
C GLN A 56 20.85 0.24 -1.34
N LEU A 57 19.79 -0.11 -0.61
CA LEU A 57 18.67 0.80 -0.35
C LEU A 57 19.14 2.00 0.49
N TRP A 58 19.89 1.77 1.56
CA TRP A 58 20.49 2.80 2.40
C TRP A 58 21.31 3.79 1.58
N ALA A 59 22.23 3.30 0.74
CA ALA A 59 23.08 4.16 -0.08
C ALA A 59 22.24 5.02 -1.05
N CYS A 60 21.25 4.41 -1.71
CA CYS A 60 20.38 5.12 -2.64
C CYS A 60 19.50 6.17 -1.95
N MET A 61 18.92 5.85 -0.78
CA MET A 61 18.13 6.81 -0.02
C MET A 61 18.99 7.95 0.51
N LEU A 62 20.21 7.66 0.97
CA LEU A 62 21.15 8.68 1.42
C LEU A 62 21.48 9.64 0.28
N GLU A 63 21.81 9.12 -0.90
CA GLU A 63 22.02 9.95 -2.09
C GLU A 63 20.78 10.79 -2.42
N ARG A 64 19.59 10.16 -2.45
CA ARG A 64 18.31 10.82 -2.77
C ARG A 64 17.98 12.01 -1.87
N LEU A 65 18.32 11.90 -0.58
CA LEU A 65 17.92 12.86 0.46
C LEU A 65 19.04 13.85 0.80
N ALA A 66 20.31 13.52 0.56
CA ALA A 66 21.45 14.38 0.86
C ALA A 66 21.95 15.18 -0.35
N MET A 67 21.71 14.69 -1.57
CA MET A 67 22.21 15.33 -2.80
C MET A 67 21.17 16.23 -3.46
N PRO A 68 21.59 17.22 -4.28
CA PRO A 68 20.67 18.02 -5.09
C PRO A 68 19.79 17.18 -6.01
N PHE A 69 18.61 17.70 -6.35
CA PHE A 69 17.69 17.04 -7.25
C PHE A 69 18.31 16.75 -8.62
N VAL A 70 18.25 15.48 -9.02
CA VAL A 70 18.52 15.04 -10.39
C VAL A 70 17.29 14.30 -10.89
N PRO A 71 16.64 14.75 -11.98
CA PRO A 71 15.47 14.07 -12.54
C PRO A 71 15.84 12.65 -12.97
N HIS A 72 14.97 11.68 -12.68
CA HIS A 72 15.12 10.33 -13.20
C HIS A 72 14.75 10.30 -14.69
N THR A 73 15.67 9.81 -15.51
CA THR A 73 15.48 9.70 -16.95
C THR A 73 14.86 8.36 -17.32
N ALA A 74 13.56 8.22 -17.06
CA ALA A 74 12.80 7.15 -17.71
C ALA A 74 12.80 7.37 -19.24
N ALA A 75 12.81 6.29 -20.01
CA ALA A 75 12.73 6.32 -21.48
C ALA A 75 11.31 6.73 -21.95
N LEU A 76 10.96 7.98 -21.69
CA LEU A 76 9.67 8.60 -21.97
C LEU A 76 9.80 9.64 -23.08
N THR A 77 8.71 9.92 -23.81
CA THR A 77 8.63 11.05 -24.73
C THR A 77 8.63 12.39 -23.97
N ALA A 78 8.78 13.50 -24.70
CA ALA A 78 9.09 14.81 -24.11
C ALA A 78 8.09 15.24 -23.01
N ALA A 79 6.79 15.24 -23.30
CA ALA A 79 5.77 15.68 -22.35
C ALA A 79 5.64 14.77 -21.12
N PRO A 80 5.48 13.43 -21.24
CA PRO A 80 5.47 12.55 -20.07
C PRO A 80 6.74 12.63 -19.22
N ARG A 81 7.91 12.81 -19.86
CA ARG A 81 9.19 13.00 -19.16
C ARG A 81 9.21 14.31 -18.36
N ALA A 82 8.73 15.40 -18.96
CA ALA A 82 8.67 16.71 -18.30
C ALA A 82 7.72 16.68 -17.10
N LEU A 83 6.54 16.08 -17.25
CA LEU A 83 5.57 15.90 -16.16
C LEU A 83 6.15 15.05 -15.02
N LEU A 84 6.76 13.90 -15.34
CA LEU A 84 7.41 13.08 -14.32
C LEU A 84 8.52 13.83 -13.59
N SER A 85 9.31 14.62 -14.31
CA SER A 85 10.38 15.45 -13.72
C SER A 85 9.80 16.51 -12.76
N ALA A 86 8.68 17.14 -13.11
CA ALA A 86 7.99 18.10 -12.24
C ALA A 86 7.51 17.45 -10.93
N TYR A 87 6.88 16.27 -11.02
CA TYR A 87 6.46 15.52 -9.83
C TYR A 87 7.65 15.08 -8.96
N GLN A 88 8.76 14.64 -9.58
CA GLN A 88 9.97 14.28 -8.84
C GLN A 88 10.63 15.47 -8.15
N ALA A 89 10.62 16.65 -8.79
CA ALA A 89 11.08 17.89 -8.16
C ALA A 89 10.21 18.24 -6.95
N TYR A 90 8.88 18.12 -7.09
CA TYR A 90 7.92 18.30 -6.00
C TYR A 90 8.18 17.33 -4.83
N TRP A 91 8.36 16.04 -5.09
CA TRP A 91 8.65 15.04 -4.05
C TRP A 91 9.99 15.30 -3.37
N HIS A 92 11.04 15.57 -4.16
CA HIS A 92 12.37 15.86 -3.63
C HIS A 92 12.35 17.09 -2.73
N ARG A 93 11.74 18.20 -3.18
CA ARG A 93 11.62 19.43 -2.41
C ARG A 93 10.91 19.20 -1.08
N HIS A 94 9.83 18.41 -1.09
CA HIS A 94 9.13 18.06 0.15
C HIS A 94 10.04 17.29 1.11
N LEU A 95 10.72 16.27 0.60
CA LEU A 95 11.57 15.39 1.41
C LEU A 95 12.82 16.10 1.96
N THR A 96 13.44 17.02 1.23
CA THR A 96 14.72 17.61 1.62
C THR A 96 14.61 18.98 2.30
N GLN A 97 13.60 19.77 1.95
CA GLN A 97 13.45 21.15 2.44
C GLN A 97 12.26 21.31 3.39
N ALA A 98 11.33 20.35 3.41
CA ALA A 98 10.10 20.40 4.18
C ALA A 98 9.34 21.75 4.10
N PRO A 99 9.13 22.33 2.90
CA PRO A 99 8.33 23.54 2.76
C PRO A 99 6.88 23.27 3.17
N PRO A 100 6.09 24.33 3.47
CA PRO A 100 4.64 24.22 3.55
C PRO A 100 4.09 23.52 2.30
N LEU A 101 3.19 22.55 2.49
CA LEU A 101 2.70 21.70 1.41
C LEU A 101 2.04 22.53 0.29
N ALA A 102 1.29 23.57 0.64
CA ALA A 102 0.63 24.46 -0.30
C ALA A 102 1.60 25.20 -1.23
N ASP A 103 2.75 25.64 -0.71
CA ASP A 103 3.78 26.34 -1.50
C ASP A 103 4.41 25.37 -2.51
N ASN A 104 4.70 24.15 -2.07
CA ASN A 104 5.26 23.11 -2.94
C ASN A 104 4.28 22.71 -4.05
N GLU A 105 2.98 22.62 -3.74
CA GLU A 105 1.92 22.32 -4.71
C GLU A 105 1.68 23.47 -5.69
N THR A 106 1.83 24.71 -5.25
CA THR A 106 1.78 25.89 -6.13
C THR A 106 2.88 25.83 -7.19
N LEU A 107 4.10 25.48 -6.78
CA LEU A 107 5.22 25.30 -7.71
C LEU A 107 4.99 24.12 -8.67
N LEU A 108 4.47 22.99 -8.17
CA LEU A 108 4.11 21.86 -9.05
C LEU A 108 3.05 22.25 -10.09
N LEU A 109 2.03 23.03 -9.70
CA LEU A 109 0.99 23.51 -10.61
C LEU A 109 1.58 24.41 -11.71
N ALA A 110 2.53 25.28 -11.37
CA ALA A 110 3.22 26.11 -12.34
C ALA A 110 4.00 25.26 -13.36
N ASP A 111 4.75 24.27 -12.90
CA ASP A 111 5.50 23.34 -13.76
C ASP A 111 4.54 22.52 -14.67
N VAL A 112 3.43 22.03 -14.11
CA VAL A 112 2.39 21.32 -14.86
C VAL A 112 1.78 22.21 -15.93
N ASN A 113 1.40 23.44 -15.61
CA ASN A 113 0.81 24.38 -16.57
C ASN A 113 1.79 24.78 -17.69
N ALA A 114 3.09 24.84 -17.42
CA ALA A 114 4.10 25.04 -18.46
C ALA A 114 4.13 23.89 -19.48
N VAL A 115 3.96 22.64 -19.02
CA VAL A 115 3.85 21.48 -19.93
C VAL A 115 2.52 21.50 -20.68
N LEU A 116 1.40 21.80 -20.01
CA LEU A 116 0.09 21.92 -20.66
C LEU A 116 0.11 22.95 -21.79
N ALA A 117 0.74 24.11 -21.57
CA ALA A 117 0.90 25.13 -22.61
C ALA A 117 1.70 24.62 -23.83
N THR A 118 2.76 23.84 -23.60
CA THR A 118 3.55 23.21 -24.67
C THR A 118 2.71 22.22 -25.48
N GLU A 119 1.84 21.48 -24.80
CA GLU A 119 0.89 20.52 -25.40
C GLU A 119 -0.42 21.18 -25.90
N ARG A 120 -0.45 22.52 -25.96
CA ARG A 120 -1.61 23.33 -26.42
C ARG A 120 -2.91 23.03 -25.66
N GLN A 121 -2.80 22.66 -24.40
CA GLN A 121 -3.90 22.51 -23.46
C GLN A 121 -4.12 23.81 -22.68
N GLU A 122 -5.34 24.02 -22.19
CA GLU A 122 -5.63 25.13 -21.29
C GLU A 122 -4.92 24.96 -19.95
N ALA A 123 -4.51 26.09 -19.35
CA ALA A 123 -3.93 26.07 -18.02
C ALA A 123 -4.99 25.67 -16.98
N ALA A 124 -4.62 24.77 -16.07
CA ALA A 124 -5.49 24.35 -15.00
C ALA A 124 -5.41 25.31 -13.80
N ALA A 125 -6.55 25.58 -13.18
CA ALA A 125 -6.62 26.39 -11.96
C ALA A 125 -6.11 25.66 -10.71
N THR A 126 -6.15 24.32 -10.71
CA THR A 126 -5.67 23.47 -9.61
C THR A 126 -5.05 22.18 -10.17
N LEU A 127 -4.27 21.48 -9.35
CA LEU A 127 -3.69 20.18 -9.73
C LEU A 127 -4.75 19.12 -10.00
N SER A 128 -5.85 19.11 -9.23
CA SER A 128 -6.97 18.21 -9.50
C SER A 128 -7.68 18.53 -10.81
N ALA A 129 -7.78 19.81 -11.17
CA ALA A 129 -8.36 20.22 -12.45
C ALA A 129 -7.45 19.89 -13.66
N SER A 130 -6.14 19.69 -13.47
CA SER A 130 -5.24 19.29 -14.56
C SER A 130 -5.31 17.80 -14.87
N GLU A 131 -5.76 16.95 -13.94
CA GLU A 131 -5.70 15.49 -14.06
C GLU A 131 -6.31 14.92 -15.35
N PRO A 132 -7.48 15.39 -15.86
CA PRO A 132 -8.02 14.88 -17.11
C PRO A 132 -7.11 15.16 -18.32
N ALA A 133 -6.53 16.36 -18.41
CA ALA A 133 -5.61 16.73 -19.47
C ALA A 133 -4.30 15.92 -19.37
N LEU A 134 -3.77 15.75 -18.16
CA LEU A 134 -2.59 14.92 -17.93
C LEU A 134 -2.83 13.46 -18.33
N LYS A 135 -3.97 12.86 -17.94
CA LYS A 135 -4.35 11.51 -18.37
C LYS A 135 -4.43 11.40 -19.89
N SER A 136 -5.03 12.38 -20.56
CA SER A 136 -5.09 12.41 -22.03
C SER A 136 -3.70 12.44 -22.67
N ILE A 137 -2.79 13.28 -22.16
CA ILE A 137 -1.39 13.34 -22.62
C ILE A 137 -0.72 11.98 -22.46
N PHE A 138 -0.78 11.37 -21.27
CA PHE A 138 -0.17 10.05 -21.04
C PHE A 138 -0.78 8.97 -21.94
N MET A 139 -2.11 8.91 -22.04
CA MET A 139 -2.80 7.92 -22.89
C MET A 139 -2.45 8.06 -24.36
N SER A 140 -2.31 9.29 -24.87
CA SER A 140 -1.88 9.53 -26.26
C SER A 140 -0.47 8.98 -26.57
N GLN A 141 0.33 8.75 -25.53
CA GLN A 141 1.69 8.19 -25.60
C GLN A 141 1.74 6.72 -25.19
N GLY A 142 0.59 6.04 -25.05
CA GLY A 142 0.51 4.64 -24.65
C GLY A 142 0.84 4.39 -23.18
N LEU A 143 0.66 5.40 -22.32
CA LEU A 143 0.89 5.31 -20.88
C LEU A 143 -0.42 5.44 -20.11
N HIS A 144 -0.48 4.68 -19.03
CA HIS A 144 -1.52 4.79 -18.02
C HIS A 144 -0.99 5.57 -16.82
N ALA A 145 -1.88 6.25 -16.10
CA ALA A 145 -1.49 7.11 -14.98
C ALA A 145 -2.44 7.01 -13.79
N LEU A 146 -1.86 6.94 -12.58
CA LEU A 146 -2.54 7.21 -11.32
C LEU A 146 -2.11 8.59 -10.83
N LEU A 147 -3.09 9.48 -10.67
CA LEU A 147 -2.94 10.85 -10.18
C LEU A 147 -3.78 11.01 -8.91
N GLY A 148 -3.76 12.21 -8.33
CA GLY A 148 -4.46 12.54 -7.10
C GLY A 148 -3.53 12.49 -5.90
N ARG A 149 -4.07 12.25 -4.69
CA ARG A 149 -3.28 12.16 -3.47
C ARG A 149 -3.22 10.74 -2.95
N THR A 150 -1.99 10.22 -2.83
CA THR A 150 -1.69 9.05 -2.00
C THR A 150 -0.98 9.58 -0.78
N SER A 151 -1.70 9.71 0.34
CA SER A 151 -1.22 10.48 1.50
C SER A 151 0.22 10.13 1.91
N PRO A 152 1.04 11.16 2.24
CA PRO A 152 0.66 12.56 2.36
C PRO A 152 0.81 13.37 1.07
N LEU A 153 1.44 12.85 0.01
CA LEU A 153 1.83 13.63 -1.18
C LEU A 153 0.94 13.36 -2.40
N LEU A 154 1.00 14.29 -3.36
CA LEU A 154 0.41 14.06 -4.67
C LEU A 154 1.16 12.96 -5.43
N GLU A 155 0.39 12.16 -6.14
CA GLU A 155 0.82 10.92 -6.77
C GLU A 155 1.01 11.08 -8.29
N LEU A 156 2.00 10.35 -8.80
CA LEU A 156 2.16 10.08 -10.22
C LEU A 156 2.77 8.69 -10.39
N MET A 157 1.92 7.68 -10.51
CA MET A 157 2.35 6.38 -11.05
C MET A 157 2.15 6.37 -12.55
N LEU A 158 3.12 5.81 -13.28
CA LEU A 158 3.10 5.70 -14.73
C LEU A 158 3.50 4.30 -15.14
N TRP A 159 2.67 3.64 -15.95
CA TRP A 159 2.91 2.29 -16.47
C TRP A 159 2.44 2.17 -17.92
N SER A 160 2.88 1.12 -18.61
CA SER A 160 2.70 0.97 -20.06
C SER A 160 1.78 -0.17 -20.46
N THR A 161 1.53 -1.13 -19.59
CA THR A 161 0.70 -2.30 -19.95
C THR A 161 -0.14 -2.77 -18.79
N GLU A 162 -1.38 -3.15 -19.09
CA GLU A 162 -2.34 -3.75 -18.18
C GLU A 162 -2.72 -5.16 -18.65
N GLU A 163 -2.74 -6.12 -17.74
CA GLU A 163 -3.25 -7.48 -17.96
C GLU A 163 -4.40 -7.73 -17.00
N THR A 164 -5.62 -7.88 -17.51
CA THR A 164 -6.79 -8.16 -16.68
C THR A 164 -7.04 -9.66 -16.59
N GLN A 165 -7.11 -10.17 -15.36
CA GLN A 165 -7.51 -11.56 -15.09
C GLN A 165 -8.65 -11.59 -14.07
N ARG A 166 -9.64 -12.46 -14.32
CA ARG A 166 -10.70 -12.75 -13.36
C ARG A 166 -10.29 -13.89 -12.45
N TYR A 167 -10.52 -13.71 -11.15
CA TYR A 167 -10.25 -14.69 -10.12
C TYR A 167 -11.54 -15.05 -9.38
N PRO A 168 -11.93 -16.34 -9.36
CA PRO A 168 -12.91 -16.81 -8.41
C PRO A 168 -12.24 -16.95 -7.04
N VAL A 169 -12.66 -16.13 -6.09
CA VAL A 169 -12.14 -16.13 -4.73
C VAL A 169 -13.13 -16.88 -3.84
N LEU A 170 -12.66 -17.99 -3.26
CA LEU A 170 -13.38 -18.72 -2.25
C LEU A 170 -13.09 -18.09 -0.89
N LEU A 171 -14.12 -17.48 -0.30
CA LEU A 171 -14.10 -16.95 1.07
C LEU A 171 -14.71 -17.98 2.02
N ALA A 172 -14.58 -17.76 3.32
CA ALA A 172 -15.13 -18.68 4.33
C ALA A 172 -16.67 -18.76 4.27
N GLU A 173 -17.34 -17.65 3.97
CA GLU A 173 -18.81 -17.55 3.99
C GLU A 173 -19.45 -17.43 2.60
N SER A 174 -18.64 -17.22 1.55
CA SER A 174 -19.16 -16.96 0.21
C SER A 174 -18.10 -17.19 -0.87
N ARG A 175 -18.52 -17.01 -2.13
CA ARG A 175 -17.62 -16.93 -3.28
C ARG A 175 -17.84 -15.60 -3.98
N VAL A 176 -16.76 -14.92 -4.33
CA VAL A 176 -16.81 -13.68 -5.12
C VAL A 176 -15.88 -13.80 -6.32
N ASP A 177 -16.32 -13.28 -7.46
CA ASP A 177 -15.45 -13.12 -8.61
C ASP A 177 -14.90 -11.69 -8.61
N VAL A 178 -13.56 -11.58 -8.63
CA VAL A 178 -12.85 -10.29 -8.67
C VAL A 178 -12.07 -10.17 -9.98
N SER A 179 -12.09 -8.99 -10.58
CA SER A 179 -11.21 -8.67 -11.71
C SER A 179 -9.95 -8.01 -11.16
N VAL A 180 -8.78 -8.57 -11.46
CA VAL A 180 -7.48 -8.00 -11.10
C VAL A 180 -6.82 -7.48 -12.37
N VAL A 181 -6.48 -6.20 -12.39
CA VAL A 181 -5.71 -5.52 -13.42
C VAL A 181 -4.26 -5.47 -12.97
N PHE A 182 -3.42 -6.32 -13.56
CA PHE A 182 -1.99 -6.32 -13.31
C PHE A 182 -1.30 -5.24 -14.13
N LEU A 183 -0.48 -4.43 -13.47
CA LEU A 183 0.18 -3.28 -14.04
C LEU A 183 1.66 -3.59 -14.28
N HIS A 184 2.15 -3.25 -15.46
CA HIS A 184 3.48 -3.61 -15.95
C HIS A 184 4.21 -2.43 -16.61
N GLY A 185 5.54 -2.52 -16.65
CA GLY A 185 6.39 -1.57 -17.35
C GLY A 185 6.31 -0.17 -16.75
N PHE A 186 6.49 -0.08 -15.43
CA PHE A 186 6.43 1.17 -14.68
C PHE A 186 7.59 2.10 -15.04
N ALA A 187 7.27 3.33 -15.43
CA ALA A 187 8.21 4.45 -15.47
C ALA A 187 8.27 5.20 -14.14
N SER A 188 7.21 5.11 -13.33
CA SER A 188 7.14 5.69 -11.98
C SER A 188 6.25 4.83 -11.09
N LEU A 189 6.77 4.42 -9.93
CA LEU A 189 6.02 3.76 -8.84
C LEU A 189 5.51 4.77 -7.80
N GLY A 190 5.44 6.04 -8.19
CA GLY A 190 4.91 7.09 -7.35
C GLY A 190 5.88 7.63 -6.30
N TRP A 191 5.38 8.52 -5.46
CA TRP A 191 6.22 9.29 -4.53
C TRP A 191 6.91 8.40 -3.47
N ALA A 192 6.23 7.35 -2.99
CA ALA A 192 6.80 6.42 -2.01
C ALA A 192 7.92 5.58 -2.65
N GLY A 193 7.70 5.17 -3.91
CA GLY A 193 8.73 4.54 -4.74
C GLY A 193 9.93 5.48 -4.91
N TYR A 194 9.70 6.75 -5.25
CA TYR A 194 10.76 7.75 -5.36
C TYR A 194 11.57 7.90 -4.06
N ALA A 195 10.90 8.04 -2.92
CA ALA A 195 11.52 8.23 -1.61
C ALA A 195 12.37 7.03 -1.16
N THR A 196 12.00 5.83 -1.60
CA THR A 196 12.63 4.57 -1.17
C THR A 196 13.29 3.79 -2.31
N CYS A 197 13.67 4.50 -3.38
CA CYS A 197 14.36 3.92 -4.53
C CYS A 197 13.67 2.66 -5.10
N ASN A 198 12.35 2.75 -5.24
CA ASN A 198 11.45 1.71 -5.74
C ASN A 198 11.45 0.40 -4.92
N ARG A 199 11.99 0.41 -3.70
CA ARG A 199 11.97 -0.77 -2.81
C ARG A 199 10.69 -0.86 -2.00
N HIS A 200 10.06 0.28 -1.69
CA HIS A 200 8.78 0.35 -1.00
C HIS A 200 7.84 1.29 -1.75
N HIS A 201 6.69 0.78 -2.16
CA HIS A 201 5.71 1.53 -2.91
C HIS A 201 4.33 0.92 -2.71
N SER A 202 3.28 1.63 -3.13
CA SER A 202 1.96 1.03 -3.27
C SER A 202 2.03 -0.06 -4.33
N GLY A 203 1.51 -1.22 -4.00
CA GLY A 203 1.51 -2.47 -4.74
C GLY A 203 0.13 -2.83 -5.23
N GLY A 204 -0.94 -2.18 -4.75
CA GLY A 204 -2.24 -2.29 -5.39
C GLY A 204 -3.23 -1.24 -4.91
N TRP A 205 -4.44 -1.29 -5.44
CA TRP A 205 -5.58 -0.52 -4.94
C TRP A 205 -6.89 -1.13 -5.42
N ALA A 206 -7.96 -0.85 -4.70
CA ALA A 206 -9.30 -1.24 -5.09
C ALA A 206 -10.06 -0.05 -5.67
N THR A 207 -10.88 -0.34 -6.67
CA THR A 207 -11.94 0.53 -7.18
C THR A 207 -13.26 -0.22 -7.09
N ASP A 208 -14.37 0.45 -7.39
CA ASP A 208 -15.69 -0.20 -7.38
C ASP A 208 -15.79 -1.36 -8.40
N ASP A 209 -14.99 -1.32 -9.46
CA ASP A 209 -15.06 -2.27 -10.58
C ASP A 209 -13.96 -3.34 -10.57
N ALA A 210 -12.75 -3.00 -10.12
CA ALA A 210 -11.58 -3.86 -10.21
C ALA A 210 -10.54 -3.61 -9.11
N LEU A 211 -9.72 -4.63 -8.89
CA LEU A 211 -8.50 -4.56 -8.09
C LEU A 211 -7.32 -4.30 -9.02
N TYR A 212 -6.46 -3.35 -8.69
CA TYR A 212 -5.25 -3.02 -9.43
C TYR A 212 -4.05 -3.55 -8.66
N ALA A 213 -3.13 -4.24 -9.34
CA ALA A 213 -1.96 -4.85 -8.74
C ALA A 213 -0.70 -4.47 -9.52
N VAL A 214 0.28 -3.86 -8.86
CA VAL A 214 1.63 -3.69 -9.40
C VAL A 214 2.24 -5.08 -9.55
N SER A 215 2.31 -5.58 -10.78
CA SER A 215 2.54 -7.00 -11.04
C SER A 215 3.84 -7.51 -10.44
N GLN A 216 4.91 -6.71 -10.52
CA GLN A 216 6.23 -7.03 -9.95
C GLN A 216 6.26 -7.12 -8.42
N ALA A 217 5.21 -6.64 -7.72
CA ALA A 217 5.10 -6.76 -6.27
C ALA A 217 4.56 -8.14 -5.82
N TYR A 218 4.06 -8.96 -6.75
CA TYR A 218 3.39 -10.22 -6.43
C TYR A 218 3.99 -11.41 -7.20
N ASP A 219 4.24 -12.48 -6.45
CA ASP A 219 4.32 -13.81 -7.04
C ASP A 219 2.89 -14.38 -7.14
N ARG A 220 2.33 -14.38 -8.36
CA ARG A 220 0.95 -14.81 -8.65
C ARG A 220 0.68 -16.28 -8.28
N ALA A 221 1.72 -17.12 -8.18
CA ALA A 221 1.59 -18.51 -7.77
C ALA A 221 1.66 -18.69 -6.25
N SER A 222 2.08 -17.66 -5.52
CA SER A 222 2.27 -17.75 -4.07
C SER A 222 0.96 -17.74 -3.28
N GLU A 223 0.98 -18.40 -2.13
CA GLU A 223 -0.11 -18.27 -1.16
C GLU A 223 -0.28 -16.82 -0.70
N ASN A 224 0.79 -16.04 -0.59
CA ASN A 224 0.70 -14.64 -0.17
C ASN A 224 -0.14 -13.80 -1.15
N PHE A 225 -0.02 -14.03 -2.47
CA PHE A 225 -0.91 -13.39 -3.45
C PHE A 225 -2.35 -13.89 -3.31
N ARG A 226 -2.55 -15.21 -3.25
CA ARG A 226 -3.88 -15.80 -3.12
C ARG A 226 -4.61 -15.37 -1.84
N VAL A 227 -3.91 -15.29 -0.72
CA VAL A 227 -4.49 -15.05 0.61
C VAL A 227 -4.46 -13.57 0.96
N SER A 228 -3.26 -12.98 1.08
CA SER A 228 -3.14 -11.59 1.54
C SER A 228 -3.55 -10.53 0.53
N TYR A 229 -3.77 -10.91 -0.73
CA TYR A 229 -4.33 -10.00 -1.72
C TYR A 229 -5.72 -10.45 -2.17
N LEU A 230 -5.86 -11.60 -2.84
CA LEU A 230 -7.16 -11.97 -3.41
C LEU A 230 -8.23 -12.24 -2.34
N VAL A 231 -7.93 -13.00 -1.29
CA VAL A 231 -8.91 -13.27 -0.22
C VAL A 231 -9.19 -12.01 0.60
N HIS A 232 -8.17 -11.21 0.91
CA HIS A 232 -8.34 -9.95 1.64
C HIS A 232 -9.27 -8.98 0.90
N GLU A 233 -8.93 -8.64 -0.35
CA GLU A 233 -9.73 -7.71 -1.16
C GLU A 233 -11.07 -8.33 -1.57
N GLY A 234 -11.11 -9.64 -1.82
CA GLY A 234 -12.35 -10.37 -2.07
C GLY A 234 -13.32 -10.28 -0.89
N GLN A 235 -12.81 -10.36 0.35
CA GLN A 235 -13.64 -10.18 1.54
C GLN A 235 -14.21 -8.76 1.61
N HIS A 236 -13.44 -7.72 1.27
CA HIS A 236 -13.98 -6.36 1.15
C HIS A 236 -15.12 -6.28 0.12
N VAL A 237 -14.93 -6.86 -1.07
CA VAL A 237 -15.97 -6.89 -2.11
C VAL A 237 -17.25 -7.59 -1.61
N SER A 238 -17.11 -8.73 -0.92
CA SER A 238 -18.23 -9.43 -0.28
C SER A 238 -18.93 -8.55 0.76
N ASP A 239 -18.15 -7.92 1.64
CA ASP A 239 -18.68 -7.14 2.76
C ASP A 239 -19.35 -5.84 2.31
N TYR A 240 -18.85 -5.16 1.28
CA TYR A 240 -19.53 -3.99 0.71
C TYR A 240 -20.93 -4.31 0.21
N ARG A 241 -21.13 -5.52 -0.34
CA ARG A 241 -22.42 -5.98 -0.85
C ARG A 241 -23.34 -6.46 0.28
N ARG A 242 -22.81 -7.23 1.23
CA ARG A 242 -23.59 -7.83 2.34
C ARG A 242 -23.90 -6.84 3.46
N PHE A 243 -22.98 -5.93 3.74
CA PHE A 243 -23.01 -5.03 4.89
C PHE A 243 -22.60 -3.61 4.43
N PRO A 244 -23.46 -2.88 3.71
CA PRO A 244 -23.14 -1.54 3.26
C PRO A 244 -22.86 -0.59 4.44
N GLY A 245 -21.83 0.25 4.30
CA GLY A 245 -21.49 1.29 5.30
C GLY A 245 -20.67 0.82 6.50
N LEU A 246 -20.07 -0.38 6.46
CA LEU A 246 -19.16 -0.81 7.53
C LEU A 246 -17.98 0.16 7.72
N PRO A 247 -17.60 0.48 8.97
CA PRO A 247 -16.37 1.21 9.25
C PRO A 247 -15.15 0.50 8.66
N GLN A 248 -14.15 1.25 8.17
CA GLN A 248 -12.96 0.65 7.55
C GLN A 248 -12.25 -0.34 8.49
N SER A 249 -12.11 0.00 9.77
CA SER A 249 -11.50 -0.89 10.77
C SER A 249 -12.21 -2.24 10.91
N VAL A 250 -13.53 -2.27 10.69
CA VAL A 250 -14.33 -3.51 10.69
C VAL A 250 -14.10 -4.31 9.42
N LEU A 251 -14.09 -3.65 8.25
CA LEU A 251 -13.77 -4.29 6.98
C LEU A 251 -12.40 -4.96 7.04
N GLU A 252 -11.39 -4.25 7.58
CA GLU A 252 -10.03 -4.76 7.78
C GLU A 252 -9.99 -5.95 8.73
N TYR A 253 -10.76 -5.92 9.82
CA TYR A 253 -10.84 -7.03 10.76
C TYR A 253 -11.38 -8.30 10.09
N ARG A 254 -12.49 -8.16 9.35
CA ARG A 254 -13.12 -9.27 8.62
C ARG A 254 -12.20 -9.82 7.51
N ALA A 255 -11.56 -8.95 6.74
CA ALA A 255 -10.61 -9.34 5.70
C ALA A 255 -9.42 -10.13 6.25
N LYS A 256 -8.88 -9.76 7.41
CA LYS A 256 -7.77 -10.48 8.06
C LYS A 256 -8.19 -11.80 8.67
N LEU A 257 -9.41 -11.91 9.19
CA LEU A 257 -9.97 -13.21 9.57
C LEU A 257 -10.13 -14.10 8.34
N ALA A 258 -10.58 -13.56 7.19
CA ALA A 258 -10.66 -14.30 5.95
C ALA A 258 -9.27 -14.77 5.47
N GLU A 259 -8.23 -13.93 5.57
CA GLU A 259 -6.84 -14.35 5.34
C GLU A 259 -6.47 -15.55 6.20
N LEU A 260 -6.72 -15.48 7.51
CA LEU A 260 -6.44 -16.57 8.44
C LEU A 260 -7.33 -17.80 8.20
N CYS A 261 -8.52 -17.67 7.62
CA CYS A 261 -9.34 -18.82 7.23
C CYS A 261 -8.73 -19.58 6.05
N ALA A 262 -8.02 -18.89 5.16
CA ALA A 262 -7.54 -19.41 3.88
C ALA A 262 -6.03 -19.73 3.84
N ALA A 263 -5.27 -19.24 4.83
CA ALA A 263 -3.83 -19.45 4.96
C ALA A 263 -3.50 -20.86 5.46
N THR A 264 -2.49 -21.47 4.85
CA THR A 264 -1.94 -22.76 5.28
C THR A 264 -0.45 -22.64 5.58
N GLU A 265 0.35 -22.19 4.60
CA GLU A 265 1.80 -22.07 4.69
C GLU A 265 2.24 -20.74 5.33
N THR A 266 1.49 -19.67 5.09
CA THR A 266 1.81 -18.29 5.44
C THR A 266 1.27 -17.87 6.81
N ILE A 267 0.52 -18.75 7.49
CA ILE A 267 -0.24 -18.42 8.71
C ILE A 267 0.64 -17.84 9.83
N GLY A 268 1.81 -18.44 10.09
CA GLY A 268 2.74 -17.94 11.10
C GLY A 268 3.30 -16.55 10.75
N SER A 269 3.55 -16.30 9.46
CA SER A 269 4.02 -14.98 9.00
C SER A 269 2.93 -13.92 9.08
N LEU A 270 1.67 -14.29 8.85
CA LEU A 270 0.51 -13.41 9.00
C LEU A 270 0.30 -13.01 10.45
N LEU A 271 0.27 -14.00 11.36
CA LEU A 271 0.10 -13.77 12.79
C LEU A 271 1.23 -12.89 13.36
N HIS A 272 2.47 -13.15 12.95
CA HIS A 272 3.60 -12.28 13.32
C HIS A 272 3.39 -10.85 12.80
N ARG A 273 2.99 -10.68 11.53
CA ARG A 273 2.77 -9.35 10.91
C ARG A 273 1.64 -8.58 11.60
N PHE A 274 0.55 -9.26 11.93
CA PHE A 274 -0.57 -8.67 12.66
C PHE A 274 -0.13 -8.24 14.07
N GLY A 275 0.57 -9.12 14.81
CA GLY A 275 1.09 -8.79 16.14
C GLY A 275 2.13 -7.67 16.16
N ALA A 276 2.95 -7.54 15.11
CA ALA A 276 3.99 -6.52 15.03
C ALA A 276 3.47 -5.12 14.66
N ASN A 277 2.25 -5.01 14.12
CA ASN A 277 1.68 -3.73 13.67
C ASN A 277 0.27 -3.54 14.25
N THR A 278 0.20 -3.30 15.56
CA THR A 278 -1.06 -3.07 16.27
C THR A 278 -1.20 -1.63 16.74
N SER A 279 -2.44 -1.12 16.80
CA SER A 279 -2.76 0.17 17.41
C SER A 279 -4.08 0.11 18.15
N VAL A 280 -4.26 0.94 19.18
CA VAL A 280 -5.55 1.17 19.84
C VAL A 280 -6.36 2.29 19.17
N ASN A 281 -5.75 3.03 18.23
CA ASN A 281 -6.40 4.12 17.52
C ASN A 281 -7.26 3.57 16.35
N PRO A 282 -8.60 3.70 16.38
CA PRO A 282 -9.47 3.23 15.31
C PRO A 282 -9.29 3.96 13.98
N ASP A 283 -8.70 5.15 13.99
CA ASP A 283 -8.38 5.93 12.77
C ASP A 283 -7.19 5.35 11.99
N LEU A 284 -6.51 4.34 12.56
CA LEU A 284 -5.49 3.53 11.90
C LEU A 284 -6.06 2.13 11.60
N PRO A 285 -6.96 2.00 10.59
CA PRO A 285 -7.84 0.85 10.47
C PRO A 285 -7.10 -0.48 10.36
N HIS A 286 -5.98 -0.54 9.62
CA HIS A 286 -5.19 -1.76 9.55
C HIS A 286 -4.58 -2.16 10.90
N ALA A 287 -3.93 -1.22 11.59
CA ALA A 287 -3.25 -1.52 12.86
C ALA A 287 -4.25 -1.82 13.98
N PHE A 288 -5.40 -1.15 13.98
CA PHE A 288 -6.50 -1.43 14.90
C PHE A 288 -7.12 -2.81 14.64
N ALA A 289 -7.42 -3.15 13.38
CA ALA A 289 -7.93 -4.46 13.03
C ALA A 289 -6.95 -5.60 13.37
N ASN A 290 -5.64 -5.39 13.18
CA ASN A 290 -4.62 -6.35 13.59
C ASN A 290 -4.71 -6.65 15.09
N ARG A 291 -4.87 -5.59 15.91
CA ARG A 291 -5.03 -5.73 17.35
C ARG A 291 -6.25 -6.59 17.69
N LEU A 292 -7.40 -6.27 17.08
CA LEU A 292 -8.64 -7.01 17.30
C LEU A 292 -8.53 -8.48 16.88
N VAL A 293 -7.91 -8.78 15.74
CA VAL A 293 -7.66 -10.16 15.29
C VAL A 293 -6.83 -10.90 16.32
N ILE A 294 -5.70 -10.33 16.76
CA ILE A 294 -4.81 -10.97 17.73
C ILE A 294 -5.51 -11.20 19.06
N ASP A 295 -6.21 -10.20 19.60
CA ASP A 295 -6.91 -10.30 20.88
C ASP A 295 -8.04 -11.35 20.83
N ASN A 296 -8.88 -11.31 19.79
CA ASN A 296 -10.02 -12.21 19.67
C ASN A 296 -9.60 -13.65 19.35
N LEU A 297 -8.58 -13.83 18.51
CA LEU A 297 -8.04 -15.14 18.19
C LEU A 297 -7.36 -15.76 19.41
N SER A 298 -6.59 -14.98 20.17
CA SER A 298 -5.98 -15.43 21.42
C SER A 298 -7.04 -15.93 22.40
N ALA A 299 -8.11 -15.14 22.61
CA ALA A 299 -9.22 -15.54 23.47
C ALA A 299 -9.92 -16.80 22.95
N SER A 300 -10.15 -16.92 21.63
CA SER A 300 -10.80 -18.09 21.02
C SER A 300 -9.96 -19.37 21.14
N LEU A 301 -8.63 -19.24 21.24
CA LEU A 301 -7.70 -20.36 21.38
C LEU A 301 -7.31 -20.63 22.85
N GLY A 302 -7.92 -19.93 23.81
CA GLY A 302 -7.64 -20.10 25.24
C GLY A 302 -6.28 -19.55 25.68
N ILE A 303 -5.70 -18.62 24.94
CA ILE A 303 -4.47 -17.92 25.33
C ILE A 303 -4.82 -16.81 26.32
N GLU A 304 -4.18 -16.84 27.49
CA GLU A 304 -4.32 -15.82 28.52
C GLU A 304 -3.99 -14.41 28.01
N ARG A 305 -4.79 -13.40 28.40
CA ARG A 305 -4.62 -12.01 27.94
C ARG A 305 -3.27 -11.38 28.32
N SER A 306 -2.65 -11.86 29.40
CA SER A 306 -1.34 -11.38 29.86
C SER A 306 -0.17 -12.06 29.15
N ALA A 307 -0.41 -13.13 28.40
CA ALA A 307 0.62 -13.88 27.70
C ALA A 307 0.84 -13.34 26.28
N LEU A 308 2.10 -13.31 25.85
CA LEU A 308 2.40 -13.16 24.43
C LEU A 308 2.04 -14.47 23.71
N PRO A 309 1.21 -14.45 22.66
CA PRO A 309 0.84 -15.67 21.96
C PRO A 309 2.05 -16.35 21.32
N ASP A 310 2.34 -17.60 21.73
CA ASP A 310 3.23 -18.46 20.95
C ASP A 310 2.41 -19.19 19.89
N TRP A 311 2.26 -18.53 18.73
CA TRP A 311 1.50 -19.06 17.60
C TRP A 311 2.01 -20.42 17.10
N ARG A 312 3.24 -20.82 17.43
CA ARG A 312 3.79 -22.14 17.04
C ARG A 312 3.16 -23.29 17.82
N SER A 313 2.50 -23.01 18.93
CA SER A 313 1.76 -23.99 19.73
C SER A 313 0.44 -24.44 19.09
N PHE A 314 0.01 -23.78 18.00
CA PHE A 314 -1.24 -24.10 17.30
C PHE A 314 -0.96 -24.57 15.87
N THR A 315 -1.68 -25.60 15.45
CA THR A 315 -1.67 -26.03 14.04
C THR A 315 -2.41 -25.01 13.17
N PRO A 316 -2.09 -24.92 11.87
CA PRO A 316 -2.84 -24.06 10.95
C PRO A 316 -4.35 -24.28 11.02
N GLY A 317 -4.79 -25.54 11.05
CA GLY A 317 -6.22 -25.89 11.13
C GLY A 317 -6.94 -25.35 12.37
N GLN A 318 -6.29 -25.35 13.54
CA GLN A 318 -6.86 -24.77 14.76
C GLN A 318 -7.05 -23.26 14.63
N VAL A 319 -6.07 -22.56 14.05
CA VAL A 319 -6.16 -21.12 13.79
C VAL A 319 -7.23 -20.82 12.73
N ASN A 320 -7.28 -21.61 11.65
CA ASN A 320 -8.28 -21.45 10.59
C ASN A 320 -9.71 -21.58 11.16
N GLU A 321 -9.95 -22.57 12.01
CA GLU A 321 -11.27 -22.81 12.60
C GLU A 321 -11.68 -21.71 13.59
N ALA A 322 -10.74 -21.25 14.42
CA ALA A 322 -10.98 -20.12 15.32
C ALA A 322 -11.28 -18.84 14.52
N ALA A 323 -10.54 -18.56 13.45
CA ALA A 323 -10.79 -17.41 12.58
C ALA A 323 -12.16 -17.50 11.89
N ARG A 324 -12.54 -18.69 11.42
CA ARG A 324 -13.86 -18.95 10.79
C ARG A 324 -15.00 -18.71 11.77
N THR A 325 -14.87 -19.23 12.99
CA THR A 325 -15.86 -19.02 14.06
C THR A 325 -16.01 -17.54 14.40
N LEU A 326 -14.90 -16.80 14.51
CA LEU A 326 -14.92 -15.36 14.77
C LEU A 326 -15.58 -14.57 13.64
N LEU A 327 -15.30 -14.92 12.38
CA LEU A 327 -15.88 -14.25 11.22
C LEU A 327 -17.39 -14.52 11.13
N GLN A 328 -17.82 -15.77 11.34
CA GLN A 328 -19.22 -16.15 11.36
C GLN A 328 -19.98 -15.43 12.47
N ARG A 329 -19.43 -15.40 13.70
CA ARG A 329 -20.05 -14.69 14.83
C ARG A 329 -20.23 -13.21 14.55
N ASP A 330 -19.24 -12.57 13.91
CA ASP A 330 -19.34 -11.17 13.50
C ASP A 330 -20.45 -10.95 12.46
N SER A 331 -20.56 -11.84 11.46
CA SER A 331 -21.63 -11.81 10.47
C SER A 331 -23.02 -11.98 11.09
N ASP A 332 -23.21 -12.97 11.96
CA ASP A 332 -24.49 -13.25 12.60
C ASP A 332 -24.95 -12.07 13.47
N GLY A 333 -24.01 -11.46 14.21
CA GLY A 333 -24.28 -10.26 14.99
C GLY A 333 -24.73 -9.07 14.15
N ARG A 334 -24.26 -8.97 12.89
CA ARG A 334 -24.65 -7.89 11.96
C ARG A 334 -26.04 -8.11 11.38
N VAL A 335 -26.36 -9.34 10.98
CA VAL A 335 -27.71 -9.70 10.51
C VAL A 335 -28.73 -9.42 11.61
N ALA A 336 -28.45 -9.85 12.84
CA ALA A 336 -29.34 -9.63 13.99
C ALA A 336 -29.54 -8.15 14.36
N VAL A 337 -28.63 -7.24 13.98
CA VAL A 337 -28.80 -5.79 14.15
C VAL A 337 -29.61 -5.20 13.00
N ALA A 338 -29.41 -5.66 11.77
CA ALA A 338 -30.15 -5.20 10.60
C ALA A 338 -31.65 -5.56 10.66
N ASP A 339 -32.00 -6.67 11.33
CA ASP A 339 -33.38 -7.14 11.50
C ASP A 339 -34.10 -6.50 12.72
N ARG A 340 -33.48 -5.55 13.43
CA ARG A 340 -34.17 -4.79 14.49
C ARG A 340 -34.97 -3.64 13.88
N PRO A 341 -36.27 -3.52 14.21
CA PRO A 341 -37.17 -2.52 13.61
C PRO A 341 -36.80 -1.08 13.95
#